data_AF-A0A962S957-F1
#
_entry.id   AF-A0A962S957-F1
#
_cell.length_a   1.000
_cell.length_b   1.000
_cell.length_c   1.000
_cell.angle_alpha   90.00
_cell.angle_beta   90.00
_cell.angle_gamma   90.00
#
_symmetry.space_group_name_H-M   'P 1'
#
loop_
_entity.id
_entity.type
_entity.pdbx_description
1 polymer ?
#
loop_
_entity_poly.entity_id
_entity_poly.type
_entity_poly.pdbx_seq_one_letter_code
_entity_poly.pdbx_strand_id
1 'polypeptide(L)'
;ALNKYLHTIKPSVVERLGEFRSNMIGSVSSCTIFPNFSFLPGQNTVRIWQPRGPNKMELYTWVVVNKSAPQEIKNMWRRGVMMTFSPTGVFEMDDGENWEYCTRTAKGLISAQQDLFMGLGMDSFMADADLPGNVYKGQLNEANSRAFYQYWFDHLNAPSWADVPDRNKGKKEAGQ
;
A
#
# COMPACT_ATOMS: atom_id res chain seq x y z
N ALA A 1 -6.08 23.51 -7.94
CA ALA A 1 -4.81 23.97 -7.32
C ALA A 1 -3.81 22.82 -7.12
N LEU A 2 -4.17 21.70 -6.46
CA LEU A 2 -3.25 20.55 -6.27
C LEU A 2 -2.65 20.00 -7.59
N ASN A 3 -3.48 19.70 -8.60
CA ASN A 3 -2.97 19.23 -9.90
C ASN A 3 -2.03 20.24 -10.56
N LYS A 4 -2.36 21.54 -10.50
CA LYS A 4 -1.49 22.62 -11.01
C LYS A 4 -0.14 22.60 -10.29
N TYR A 5 -0.12 22.45 -8.96
CA TYR A 5 1.12 22.32 -8.19
C TYR A 5 1.95 21.10 -8.64
N LEU A 6 1.33 19.94 -8.83
CA LEU A 6 2.02 18.75 -9.33
C LEU A 6 2.65 18.99 -10.71
N HIS A 7 1.96 19.69 -11.62
CA HIS A 7 2.55 20.07 -12.91
C HIS A 7 3.74 21.01 -12.77
N THR A 8 3.72 21.95 -11.81
CA THR A 8 4.85 22.87 -11.60
C THR A 8 6.12 22.17 -11.11
N ILE A 9 6.00 21.08 -10.35
CA ILE A 9 7.16 20.32 -9.86
C ILE A 9 7.61 19.22 -10.82
N LYS A 10 6.79 18.84 -11.81
CA LYS A 10 7.10 17.73 -12.73
C LYS A 10 8.45 17.87 -13.44
N PRO A 11 8.87 19.05 -13.97
CA PRO A 11 10.16 19.18 -14.65
C PRO A 11 11.37 18.77 -13.80
N SER A 12 11.40 19.17 -12.51
CA SER A 12 12.51 18.78 -11.63
C SER A 12 12.47 17.29 -11.25
N VAL A 13 11.29 16.67 -11.26
CA VAL A 13 11.15 15.22 -11.10
C VAL A 13 11.66 14.48 -12.34
N VAL A 14 11.39 14.98 -13.55
CA VAL A 14 11.92 14.43 -14.80
C VAL A 14 13.45 14.45 -14.79
N GLU A 15 14.05 15.59 -14.44
CA GLU A 15 15.50 15.75 -14.36
C GLU A 15 16.14 14.72 -13.41
N ARG A 16 15.50 14.46 -12.26
CA ARG A 16 16.05 13.56 -11.24
C ARG A 16 15.74 12.09 -11.46
N LEU A 17 14.52 11.74 -11.88
CA LEU A 17 13.99 10.37 -11.86
C LEU A 17 13.62 9.84 -13.25
N GLY A 18 13.72 10.67 -14.29
CA GLY A 18 13.32 10.34 -15.65
C GLY A 18 11.83 10.52 -15.90
N GLU A 19 11.46 10.52 -17.19
CA GLU A 19 10.10 10.80 -17.64
C GLU A 19 9.08 9.81 -17.07
N PHE A 20 9.40 8.51 -17.11
CA PHE A 20 8.53 7.45 -16.63
C PHE A 20 8.10 7.64 -15.16
N ARG A 21 9.04 7.84 -14.24
CA ARG A 21 8.74 8.08 -12.82
C ARG A 21 8.09 9.44 -12.56
N SER A 22 8.36 10.43 -13.41
CA SER A 22 7.67 11.73 -13.33
C SER A 22 6.16 11.62 -13.59
N ASN A 23 5.72 10.62 -14.34
CA ASN A 23 4.30 10.37 -14.60
C ASN A 23 3.58 9.73 -13.41
N MET A 24 4.33 9.19 -12.44
CA MET A 24 3.79 8.58 -11.22
C MET A 24 3.47 9.60 -10.12
N ILE A 25 3.92 10.86 -10.26
CA ILE A 25 3.68 11.88 -9.24
C ILE A 25 2.19 12.24 -9.22
N GLY A 26 1.57 12.07 -8.05
CA GLY A 26 0.14 12.28 -7.88
C GLY A 26 -0.74 11.18 -8.46
N SER A 27 -0.18 10.09 -8.98
CA SER A 27 -0.95 8.89 -9.26
C SER A 27 -1.54 8.35 -7.95
N VAL A 28 -2.79 7.94 -8.03
CA VAL A 28 -3.48 7.26 -6.93
C VAL A 28 -3.02 5.81 -6.92
N SER A 29 -2.47 5.38 -5.80
CA SER A 29 -2.09 3.98 -5.57
C SER A 29 -2.23 3.64 -4.10
N SER A 30 -2.01 2.37 -3.78
CA SER A 30 -1.93 1.86 -2.41
C SER A 30 -0.67 1.03 -2.28
N CYS A 31 0.08 1.26 -1.21
CA CYS A 31 1.21 0.40 -0.86
C CYS A 31 1.19 0.08 0.63
N THR A 32 1.71 -1.10 0.95
CA THR A 32 1.99 -1.53 2.31
C THR A 32 3.45 -1.95 2.39
N ILE A 33 4.19 -1.30 3.27
CA ILE A 33 5.49 -1.74 3.72
C ILE A 33 5.22 -2.74 4.84
N PHE A 34 5.66 -3.98 4.62
CA PHE A 34 5.48 -5.06 5.58
C PHE A 34 6.09 -4.68 6.95
N PRO A 35 5.42 -4.98 8.08
CA PRO A 35 4.14 -5.71 8.17
C PRO A 35 2.90 -4.82 8.25
N ASN A 36 3.00 -3.59 8.74
CA ASN A 36 1.83 -2.83 9.20
C ASN A 36 1.89 -1.32 8.92
N PHE A 37 2.67 -0.90 7.92
CA PHE A 37 2.73 0.50 7.49
C PHE A 37 2.16 0.61 6.08
N SER A 38 1.10 1.40 5.89
CA SER A 38 0.52 1.64 4.57
C SER A 38 0.62 3.11 4.17
N PHE A 39 0.79 3.35 2.89
CA PHE A 39 0.80 4.69 2.31
C PHE A 39 -0.07 4.73 1.05
N LEU A 40 -0.93 5.74 0.96
CA LEU A 40 -1.77 6.00 -0.20
C LEU A 40 -1.20 7.22 -0.95
N PRO A 41 -0.26 7.04 -1.90
CA PRO A 41 0.20 8.14 -2.75
C PRO A 41 -0.96 8.71 -3.56
N GLY A 42 -0.94 10.04 -3.76
CA GLY A 42 -2.04 10.77 -4.40
C GLY A 42 -2.99 11.35 -3.36
N GLN A 43 -3.59 10.51 -2.52
CA GLN A 43 -4.40 10.95 -1.37
C GLN A 43 -3.53 11.48 -0.23
N ASN A 44 -2.27 11.06 -0.16
CA ASN A 44 -1.25 11.55 0.76
C ASN A 44 -1.54 11.24 2.23
N THR A 45 -2.03 10.03 2.51
CA THR A 45 -2.23 9.52 3.87
C THR A 45 -1.31 8.34 4.17
N VAL A 46 -0.71 8.34 5.35
CA VAL A 46 0.06 7.25 5.94
C VAL A 46 -0.73 6.64 7.08
N ARG A 47 -0.71 5.32 7.17
CA ARG A 47 -1.47 4.51 8.12
C ARG A 47 -0.53 3.54 8.81
N ILE A 48 -0.59 3.46 10.13
CA ILE A 48 0.14 2.45 10.90
C ILE A 48 -0.87 1.66 11.72
N TRP A 49 -0.93 0.36 11.47
CA TRP A 49 -1.89 -0.55 12.07
C TRP A 49 -1.27 -1.19 13.31
N GLN A 50 -1.35 -0.53 14.47
CA GLN A 50 -0.69 -1.00 15.69
C GLN A 50 -1.47 -2.16 16.31
N PRO A 51 -0.92 -3.39 16.38
CA PRO A 51 -1.64 -4.52 16.95
C PRO A 51 -1.85 -4.34 18.46
N ARG A 52 -3.07 -4.60 18.93
CA ARG A 52 -3.45 -4.62 20.36
C ARG A 52 -4.02 -5.99 20.72
N GLY A 53 -3.28 -7.03 20.34
CA GLY A 53 -3.74 -8.43 20.32
C GLY A 53 -4.34 -8.83 18.97
N PRO A 54 -4.82 -10.07 18.81
CA PRO A 54 -5.30 -10.59 17.53
C PRO A 54 -6.67 -10.02 17.10
N ASN A 55 -7.41 -9.40 18.03
CA ASN A 55 -8.80 -8.99 17.82
C ASN A 55 -9.00 -7.47 17.86
N LYS A 56 -7.92 -6.70 17.97
CA LYS A 56 -7.97 -5.25 18.12
C LYS A 56 -6.69 -4.64 17.58
N MET A 57 -6.82 -3.47 16.99
CA MET A 57 -5.68 -2.64 16.63
C MET A 57 -5.98 -1.17 16.95
N GLU A 58 -4.93 -0.36 16.94
CA GLU A 58 -4.99 1.08 17.08
C GLU A 58 -4.40 1.68 15.80
N LEU A 59 -5.21 2.47 15.08
CA LEU A 59 -4.81 3.03 13.80
C LEU A 59 -4.22 4.43 13.98
N TYR A 60 -2.98 4.61 13.55
CA TYR A 60 -2.36 5.93 13.43
C TYR A 60 -2.45 6.43 12.00
N THR A 61 -3.10 7.58 11.82
CA THR A 61 -3.25 8.20 10.51
C THR A 61 -2.54 9.54 10.46
N TRP A 62 -1.70 9.72 9.44
CA TRP A 62 -0.91 10.92 9.21
C TRP A 62 -1.13 11.44 7.80
N VAL A 63 -1.03 12.76 7.62
CA VAL A 63 -1.01 13.39 6.29
C VAL A 63 0.43 13.69 5.92
N VAL A 64 0.87 13.19 4.77
CA VAL A 64 2.21 13.48 4.24
C VAL A 64 2.12 14.59 3.21
N VAL A 65 2.92 15.64 3.37
CA VAL A 65 2.95 16.76 2.43
C VAL A 65 4.39 17.05 2.01
N ASN A 66 4.58 17.53 0.78
CA ASN A 66 5.89 17.98 0.35
C ASN A 66 6.34 19.16 1.21
N LYS A 67 7.54 19.06 1.81
CA LYS A 67 8.14 20.08 2.68
C LYS A 67 8.18 21.45 1.99
N SER A 68 8.50 21.49 0.70
CA SER A 68 8.64 22.70 -0.10
C SER A 68 7.32 23.20 -0.71
N ALA A 69 6.20 22.50 -0.49
CA ALA A 69 4.91 22.97 -0.99
C ALA A 69 4.46 24.26 -0.28
N PRO A 70 3.76 25.17 -0.98
CA PRO A 70 3.08 26.30 -0.33
C PRO A 70 2.12 25.83 0.76
N GLN A 71 1.94 26.65 1.81
CA GLN A 71 1.10 26.27 2.95
C GLN A 71 -0.35 25.99 2.55
N GLU A 72 -0.87 26.69 1.55
CA GLU A 72 -2.21 26.43 1.00
C GLU A 72 -2.33 25.01 0.43
N ILE A 73 -1.33 24.56 -0.36
CA ILE A 73 -1.29 23.22 -0.93
C ILE A 73 -1.21 22.15 0.18
N LYS A 74 -0.39 22.38 1.22
CA LYS A 74 -0.33 21.52 2.40
C LYS A 74 -1.69 21.42 3.10
N ASN A 75 -2.37 22.55 3.26
CA ASN A 75 -3.70 22.61 3.87
C ASN A 75 -4.76 21.90 3.03
N MET A 76 -4.68 21.97 1.70
CA MET A 76 -5.57 21.24 0.81
C MET A 76 -5.44 19.72 0.97
N TRP A 77 -4.22 19.18 0.98
CA TRP A 77 -4.01 17.76 1.26
C TRP A 77 -4.52 17.37 2.65
N ARG A 78 -4.21 18.18 3.68
CA ARG A 78 -4.71 17.93 5.04
C ARG A 78 -6.23 17.84 5.07
N ARG A 79 -6.95 18.79 4.48
CA ARG A 79 -8.41 18.77 4.43
C ARG A 79 -8.93 17.59 3.60
N GLY A 80 -8.29 17.28 2.48
CA GLY A 80 -8.64 16.13 1.64
C GLY A 80 -8.57 14.81 2.40
N VAL A 81 -7.48 14.56 3.12
CA VAL A 81 -7.35 13.38 3.98
C VAL A 81 -8.37 13.40 5.11
N MET A 82 -8.59 14.57 5.75
CA MET A 82 -9.59 14.67 6.82
C MET A 82 -11.00 14.27 6.37
N MET A 83 -11.39 14.62 5.14
CA MET A 83 -12.71 14.25 4.60
C MET A 83 -12.82 12.78 4.19
N THR A 84 -11.70 12.11 3.93
CA THR A 84 -11.68 10.77 3.32
C THR A 84 -11.24 9.67 4.28
N PHE A 85 -10.06 9.81 4.90
CA PHE A 85 -9.38 8.76 5.67
C PHE A 85 -9.07 9.15 7.12
N SER A 86 -9.73 10.18 7.66
CA SER A 86 -9.71 10.41 9.11
C SER A 86 -10.72 9.50 9.82
N PRO A 87 -10.76 9.45 11.16
CA PRO A 87 -11.76 8.68 11.89
C PRO A 87 -13.23 9.05 11.56
N THR A 88 -13.48 10.22 10.97
CA THR A 88 -14.81 10.66 10.50
C THR A 88 -14.84 10.83 8.98
N GLY A 89 -13.86 10.28 8.27
CA GLY A 89 -13.73 10.37 6.83
C GLY A 89 -14.68 9.40 6.12
N VAL A 90 -15.21 9.82 4.97
CA VAL A 90 -16.25 9.05 4.27
C VAL A 90 -15.78 7.66 3.86
N PHE A 91 -14.53 7.51 3.40
CA PHE A 91 -14.01 6.20 3.01
C PHE A 91 -13.60 5.35 4.21
N GLU A 92 -13.09 5.97 5.28
CA GLU A 92 -12.73 5.25 6.50
C GLU A 92 -13.94 4.57 7.16
N MET A 93 -15.09 5.25 7.14
CA MET A 93 -16.33 4.72 7.70
C MET A 93 -16.82 3.48 6.93
N ASP A 94 -16.71 3.51 5.59
CA ASP A 94 -17.10 2.38 4.74
C ASP A 94 -16.20 1.15 4.97
N ASP A 95 -14.89 1.36 5.12
CA ASP A 95 -13.94 0.26 5.33
C ASP A 95 -13.94 -0.31 6.76
N GLY A 96 -14.33 0.50 7.75
CA GLY A 96 -14.36 0.09 9.16
C GLY A 96 -15.20 -1.16 9.41
N GLU A 97 -16.35 -1.24 8.76
CA GLU A 97 -17.24 -2.41 8.84
C GLU A 97 -16.53 -3.67 8.30
N ASN A 98 -15.91 -3.57 7.12
CA ASN A 98 -15.22 -4.68 6.48
C ASN A 98 -14.12 -5.28 7.37
N TRP A 99 -13.31 -4.41 8.01
CA TRP A 99 -12.23 -4.84 8.90
C TRP A 99 -12.75 -5.53 10.17
N GLU A 100 -13.82 -5.01 10.77
CA GLU A 100 -14.40 -5.60 11.98
C GLU A 100 -15.03 -6.97 11.67
N TYR A 101 -15.83 -7.05 10.60
CA TYR A 101 -16.59 -8.25 10.29
C TYR A 101 -15.71 -9.40 9.79
N CYS A 102 -14.65 -9.14 9.03
CA CYS A 102 -13.77 -10.23 8.58
C CYS A 102 -13.11 -10.93 9.79
N THR A 103 -12.64 -10.15 10.76
CA THR A 103 -12.01 -10.66 11.99
C THR A 103 -13.03 -11.32 12.92
N ARG A 104 -14.22 -10.72 13.08
CA ARG A 104 -15.28 -11.26 13.93
C ARG A 104 -15.79 -12.61 13.39
N THR A 105 -16.03 -12.69 12.08
CA THR A 105 -16.53 -13.93 11.44
C THR A 105 -15.50 -15.05 11.53
N ALA A 106 -14.21 -14.74 11.46
CA ALA A 106 -13.13 -15.72 11.62
C ALA A 106 -13.02 -16.35 13.03
N LYS A 107 -13.83 -15.92 14.02
CA LYS A 107 -13.90 -16.53 15.35
C LYS A 107 -14.84 -17.73 15.43
N GLY A 108 -15.73 -17.90 14.46
CA GLY A 108 -16.69 -19.00 14.45
C GLY A 108 -15.99 -20.35 14.27
N LEU A 109 -16.45 -21.39 14.97
CA LEU A 109 -15.82 -22.72 14.95
C LEU A 109 -15.65 -23.28 13.52
N ILE A 110 -16.66 -23.11 12.67
CA ILE A 110 -16.65 -23.59 11.28
C ILE A 110 -15.99 -22.60 10.34
N SER A 111 -16.30 -21.31 10.46
CA SER A 111 -15.76 -20.26 9.59
C SER A 111 -14.25 -20.08 9.72
N ALA A 112 -13.69 -20.29 10.91
CA ALA A 112 -12.24 -20.23 11.17
C ALA A 112 -11.44 -21.31 10.41
N GLN A 113 -12.10 -22.38 9.95
CA GLN A 113 -11.47 -23.49 9.23
C GLN A 113 -11.61 -23.36 7.70
N GLN A 114 -12.20 -22.28 7.21
CA GLN A 114 -12.36 -22.04 5.78
C GLN A 114 -11.15 -21.28 5.22
N ASP A 115 -10.77 -21.60 3.99
CA ASP A 115 -9.73 -20.87 3.28
C ASP A 115 -10.24 -19.52 2.77
N LEU A 116 -9.40 -18.49 2.86
CA LEU A 116 -9.62 -17.22 2.19
C LEU A 116 -9.04 -17.30 0.77
N PHE A 117 -9.86 -16.98 -0.23
CA PHE A 117 -9.45 -17.05 -1.63
C PHE A 117 -8.71 -15.78 -2.07
N MET A 118 -7.55 -15.94 -2.72
CA MET A 118 -6.73 -14.86 -3.29
C MET A 118 -6.23 -15.20 -4.70
N GLY A 119 -7.14 -15.50 -5.63
CA GLY A 119 -6.82 -15.99 -6.98
C GLY A 119 -6.82 -14.96 -8.11
N LEU A 120 -7.16 -13.70 -7.85
CA LEU A 120 -7.26 -12.70 -8.92
C LEU A 120 -5.89 -12.41 -9.52
N GLY A 121 -5.73 -12.67 -10.82
CA GLY A 121 -4.52 -12.39 -11.58
C GLY A 121 -3.38 -13.40 -11.37
N MET A 122 -3.65 -14.67 -11.04
CA MET A 122 -2.59 -15.69 -10.86
C MET A 122 -1.61 -15.78 -12.05
N ASP A 123 -2.11 -15.74 -13.28
CA ASP A 123 -1.30 -15.89 -14.50
C ASP A 123 -0.93 -14.55 -15.16
N SER A 124 -0.84 -13.49 -14.36
CA SER A 124 -0.60 -12.12 -14.86
C SER A 124 0.83 -11.64 -14.68
N PHE A 125 1.76 -12.50 -14.24
CA PHE A 125 3.16 -12.12 -14.04
C PHE A 125 3.80 -11.64 -15.35
N MET A 126 4.53 -10.52 -15.27
CA MET A 126 5.20 -9.90 -16.41
C MET A 126 6.72 -10.06 -16.25
N ALA A 127 7.27 -11.11 -16.87
CA ALA A 127 8.70 -11.42 -16.80
C ALA A 127 9.60 -10.36 -17.46
N ASP A 128 9.07 -9.66 -18.46
CA ASP A 128 9.76 -8.66 -19.26
C ASP A 128 9.56 -7.21 -18.75
N ALA A 129 8.80 -7.01 -17.68
CA ALA A 129 8.49 -5.68 -17.14
C ALA A 129 9.75 -4.84 -16.90
N ASP A 130 9.71 -3.56 -17.25
CA ASP A 130 10.82 -2.61 -17.04
C ASP A 130 10.95 -2.11 -15.60
N LEU A 131 9.98 -2.46 -14.74
CA LEU A 131 9.99 -2.15 -13.33
C LEU A 131 10.74 -3.23 -12.52
N PRO A 132 11.42 -2.86 -11.43
CA PRO A 132 12.02 -3.83 -10.52
C PRO A 132 10.96 -4.58 -9.72
N GLY A 133 11.36 -5.74 -9.18
CA GLY A 133 10.50 -6.59 -8.38
C GLY A 133 9.54 -7.43 -9.22
N ASN A 134 8.62 -8.13 -8.55
CA ASN A 134 7.62 -8.95 -9.24
C ASN A 134 6.47 -8.07 -9.74
N VAL A 135 6.36 -7.92 -11.06
CA VAL A 135 5.35 -7.07 -11.71
C VAL A 135 4.25 -7.94 -12.28
N TYR A 136 3.01 -7.50 -12.12
CA TYR A 136 1.82 -8.21 -12.59
C TYR A 136 0.93 -7.28 -13.41
N LYS A 137 0.26 -7.83 -14.41
CA LYS A 137 -0.60 -7.09 -15.33
C LYS A 137 -1.91 -6.71 -14.64
N GLY A 138 -2.30 -5.44 -14.83
CA GLY A 138 -3.57 -4.90 -14.39
C GLY A 138 -3.53 -4.32 -12.97
N GLN A 139 -4.24 -3.21 -12.78
CA GLN A 139 -4.32 -2.52 -11.49
C GLN A 139 -5.19 -3.28 -10.46
N LEU A 140 -6.25 -3.94 -10.93
CA LEU A 140 -7.09 -4.80 -10.11
C LEU A 140 -6.49 -6.21 -10.08
N ASN A 141 -5.73 -6.51 -9.03
CA ASN A 141 -4.96 -7.74 -8.92
C ASN A 141 -4.68 -8.07 -7.44
N GLU A 142 -4.59 -9.36 -7.10
CA GLU A 142 -4.27 -9.82 -5.74
C GLU A 142 -2.81 -10.29 -5.59
N ALA A 143 -1.94 -10.01 -6.57
CA ALA A 143 -0.54 -10.36 -6.51
C ALA A 143 0.18 -9.82 -5.27
N ASN A 144 -0.11 -8.58 -4.88
CA ASN A 144 0.47 -7.96 -3.68
C ASN A 144 -0.03 -8.66 -2.40
N SER A 145 -1.30 -9.05 -2.34
CA SER A 145 -1.87 -9.81 -1.22
C SER A 145 -1.23 -11.20 -1.11
N ARG A 146 -1.12 -11.92 -2.23
CA ARG A 146 -0.41 -13.22 -2.28
C ARG A 146 1.04 -13.08 -1.82
N ALA A 147 1.76 -12.07 -2.30
CA ALA A 147 3.14 -11.81 -1.88
C ALA A 147 3.25 -11.48 -0.39
N PHE A 148 2.34 -10.67 0.15
CA PHE A 148 2.31 -10.31 1.57
C PHE A 148 2.12 -11.55 2.45
N TYR A 149 1.10 -12.38 2.17
CA TYR A 149 0.85 -13.57 2.97
C TYR A 149 1.90 -14.66 2.77
N GLN A 150 2.49 -14.76 1.58
CA GLN A 150 3.64 -15.65 1.36
C GLN A 150 4.84 -15.22 2.19
N TYR A 151 5.17 -13.93 2.21
CA TYR A 151 6.27 -13.40 3.02
C TYR A 151 5.99 -13.54 4.53
N TRP A 152 4.74 -13.34 4.94
CA TRP A 152 4.30 -13.61 6.32
C TRP A 152 4.49 -15.08 6.71
N PHE A 153 4.07 -16.02 5.84
CA PHE A 153 4.27 -17.46 6.06
C PHE A 153 5.75 -17.83 6.14
N ASP A 154 6.56 -17.28 5.23
CA ASP A 154 8.01 -17.51 5.21
C ASP A 154 8.65 -17.06 6.54
N HIS A 155 8.28 -15.89 7.04
CA HIS A 155 8.76 -15.36 8.32
C HIS A 155 8.35 -16.19 9.53
N LEU A 156 7.15 -16.76 9.53
CA LEU A 156 6.71 -17.63 10.63
C LEU A 156 7.42 -18.98 10.65
N ASN A 157 7.89 -19.46 9.50
CA ASN A 157 8.53 -20.77 9.38
C ASN A 157 10.07 -20.70 9.37
N ALA A 158 10.64 -19.54 9.08
CA ALA A 158 12.09 -19.34 9.07
C ALA A 158 12.64 -19.25 10.52
N PRO A 159 13.62 -20.10 10.90
CA PRO A 159 14.26 -20.01 12.22
C PRO A 159 15.02 -18.70 12.44
N SER A 160 15.52 -18.11 11.36
CA SER A 160 16.27 -16.86 11.38
C SER A 160 16.05 -16.05 10.12
N TRP A 161 16.48 -14.79 10.12
CA TRP A 161 16.43 -13.91 8.95
C TRP A 161 17.18 -14.47 7.73
N ALA A 162 18.24 -15.23 7.94
CA ALA A 162 19.02 -15.83 6.84
C ALA A 162 18.27 -16.97 6.13
N ASP A 163 17.26 -17.55 6.80
CA ASP A 163 16.47 -18.66 6.28
C ASP A 163 15.20 -18.20 5.54
N VAL A 164 14.91 -16.89 5.55
CA VAL A 164 13.78 -16.33 4.81
C VAL A 164 14.10 -16.36 3.31
N PRO A 165 13.33 -17.10 2.49
CA PRO A 165 13.61 -17.23 1.07
C PRO A 165 13.45 -15.91 0.32
N ASP A 166 14.36 -15.63 -0.61
CA ASP A 166 14.15 -14.61 -1.63
C ASP A 166 13.19 -15.15 -2.70
N ARG A 167 12.00 -14.53 -2.77
CA ARG A 167 10.97 -14.88 -3.75
C ARG A 167 10.87 -13.88 -4.91
N ASN A 168 11.82 -12.96 -5.03
CA ASN A 168 11.87 -12.05 -6.16
C ASN A 168 12.33 -12.81 -7.42
N LYS A 169 11.48 -12.82 -8.44
CA LYS A 169 11.73 -13.41 -9.75
C LYS A 169 11.93 -12.34 -10.83
N GLY A 170 11.46 -11.12 -10.57
CA GLY A 170 11.58 -10.01 -11.50
C GLY A 170 12.96 -9.36 -11.49
N LYS A 171 13.08 -8.24 -12.21
CA LYS A 171 14.34 -7.51 -12.32
C LYS A 171 14.76 -6.99 -10.93
N LYS A 172 16.04 -7.13 -10.60
CA LYS A 172 16.63 -6.42 -9.45
C LYS A 172 16.71 -4.93 -9.75
N GLU A 173 16.58 -4.09 -8.73
CA GLU A 173 16.79 -2.66 -8.91
C GLU A 173 18.25 -2.38 -9.27
N ALA A 174 18.50 -1.41 -10.14
CA ALA A 174 19.86 -1.05 -10.54
C ALA A 174 20.66 -0.60 -9.30
N GLY A 175 21.70 -1.35 -8.94
CA GLY A 175 22.56 -1.07 -7.78
C GLY A 175 22.38 -2.00 -6.57
N GLN A 176 21.60 -3.07 -6.69
CA GLN A 176 21.51 -4.19 -5.73
C GLN A 176 22.09 -5.49 -6.31
#